data_AF-A0A410PWM9-F1
#
_entry.id   AF-A0A410PWM9-F1
#
_cell.length_a   1.000
_cell.length_b   1.000
_cell.length_c   1.000
_cell.angle_alpha   90.00
_cell.angle_beta   90.00
_cell.angle_gamma   90.00
#
_symmetry.space_group_name_H-M   'P 1'
#
loop_
_entity.id
_entity.type
_entity.pdbx_description
1 polymer ?
#
loop_
_entity_poly.entity_id
_entity_poly.type
_entity_poly.pdbx_seq_one_letter_code
_entity_poly.pdbx_strand_id
1 'polypeptide(L)'
;MMPAEQWYEYQDNYKKYGFDMKPKKVHKVKQKKKSNVTPKDRIAIMFLTIVIGALCVAVIITTAYSASIKYHINNVIRENEVITGEIENLTVQLNKANNIQAIEYKATTELGMVYPNPNDFIYITPEEKPVKDFALLLKEEAYN
;
A
#
# COMPACT_ATOMS: atom_id res chain seq x y z
N MET A 1 52.79 -44.94 34.06
CA MET A 1 53.32 -46.05 34.89
C MET A 1 52.48 -46.09 36.17
N MET A 2 52.04 -47.26 36.64
CA MET A 2 51.28 -47.35 37.89
C MET A 2 52.20 -47.09 39.10
N PRO A 3 51.73 -46.39 40.15
CA PRO A 3 52.48 -46.20 41.38
C PRO A 3 52.68 -47.54 42.13
N ALA A 4 53.81 -47.67 42.84
CA ALA A 4 54.27 -48.95 43.41
C ALA A 4 53.26 -49.57 44.40
N GLU A 5 52.56 -48.75 45.18
CA GLU A 5 51.55 -49.19 46.14
C GLU A 5 50.36 -49.88 45.45
N GLN A 6 49.87 -49.27 44.37
CA GLN A 6 48.77 -49.85 43.57
C GLN A 6 49.21 -51.12 42.85
N TRP A 7 50.49 -51.24 42.50
CA TRP A 7 51.04 -52.44 41.88
C TRP A 7 51.09 -53.62 42.86
N TYR A 8 51.43 -53.35 44.12
CA TYR A 8 51.48 -54.34 45.18
C TYR A 8 50.06 -54.85 45.53
N GLU A 9 49.11 -53.93 45.72
CA GLU A 9 47.70 -54.30 45.94
C GLU A 9 47.10 -55.06 44.75
N TYR A 10 47.49 -54.69 43.53
CA TYR A 10 47.07 -55.40 42.33
C TYR A 10 47.57 -56.85 42.37
N GLN A 11 48.86 -57.10 42.67
CA GLN A 11 49.38 -58.47 42.74
C GLN A 11 48.70 -59.30 43.85
N ASP A 12 48.47 -58.73 45.02
CA ASP A 12 47.85 -59.45 46.14
C ASP A 12 46.41 -59.85 45.84
N ASN A 13 45.67 -58.99 45.14
CA ASN A 13 44.29 -59.27 44.75
C ASN A 13 44.19 -60.45 43.77
N TYR A 14 45.20 -60.69 42.91
CA TYR A 14 45.23 -61.87 42.03
C TYR A 14 45.59 -63.17 42.74
N LYS A 15 46.38 -63.12 43.83
CA LYS A 15 46.72 -64.32 44.62
C LYS A 15 45.50 -64.93 45.30
N LYS A 16 44.49 -64.12 45.61
CA LYS A 16 43.24 -64.55 46.27
C LYS A 16 42.35 -65.42 45.38
N TYR A 17 42.59 -65.44 44.08
CA TYR A 17 41.76 -66.11 43.09
C TYR A 17 42.56 -67.22 42.39
N GLY A 18 42.02 -68.44 42.35
CA GLY A 18 42.64 -69.57 41.64
C GLY A 18 42.67 -69.38 40.12
N PHE A 19 43.25 -70.34 39.39
CA PHE A 19 43.63 -70.28 37.96
C PHE A 19 42.54 -69.71 37.01
N ASP A 20 41.25 -69.77 37.37
CA ASP A 20 40.14 -69.29 36.52
C ASP A 20 39.35 -68.07 37.06
N MET A 21 39.73 -67.46 38.18
CA MET A 21 39.00 -66.29 38.71
C MET A 21 39.70 -64.97 38.35
N LYS A 22 39.22 -64.34 37.27
CA LYS A 22 39.58 -62.97 36.90
C LYS A 22 39.14 -62.01 38.01
N PRO A 23 39.94 -61.00 38.39
CA PRO A 23 39.56 -60.08 39.48
C PRO A 23 38.23 -59.39 39.14
N LYS A 24 37.44 -59.12 40.18
CA LYS A 24 36.16 -58.40 40.06
C LYS A 24 36.39 -57.07 39.33
N LYS A 25 35.94 -56.98 38.07
CA LYS A 25 36.01 -55.73 37.30
C LYS A 25 35.25 -54.67 38.09
N VAL A 26 35.93 -53.59 38.47
CA VAL A 26 35.29 -52.42 39.08
C VAL A 26 34.22 -51.93 38.10
N HIS A 27 32.95 -52.13 38.45
CA HIS A 27 31.85 -51.55 37.69
C HIS A 27 31.96 -50.04 37.80
N LYS A 28 32.42 -49.38 36.73
CA LYS A 28 32.32 -47.92 36.63
C LYS A 28 30.84 -47.59 36.68
N VAL A 29 30.38 -47.06 37.80
CA VAL A 29 29.03 -46.50 37.94
C VAL A 29 28.93 -45.42 36.87
N LYS A 30 28.10 -45.65 35.84
CA LYS A 30 27.84 -44.64 34.83
C LYS A 30 27.27 -43.42 35.55
N GLN A 31 28.08 -42.37 35.73
CA GLN A 31 27.58 -41.13 36.27
C GLN A 31 26.52 -40.61 35.29
N LYS A 32 25.26 -40.63 35.72
CA LYS A 32 24.17 -40.03 34.95
C LYS A 32 24.51 -38.55 34.80
N LYS A 33 24.73 -38.07 33.57
CA LYS A 33 24.89 -36.63 33.29
C LYS A 33 23.66 -35.93 33.87
N LYS A 34 23.84 -35.12 34.92
CA LYS A 34 22.78 -34.26 35.44
C LYS A 34 22.47 -33.25 34.34
N SER A 35 21.28 -33.31 33.74
CA SER A 35 20.86 -32.24 32.84
C SER A 35 20.65 -30.99 33.69
N ASN A 36 21.33 -29.90 33.37
CA ASN A 36 21.19 -28.62 34.09
C ASN A 36 19.83 -27.92 33.85
N VAL A 37 18.91 -28.58 33.14
CA VAL A 37 17.61 -28.02 32.78
C VAL A 37 16.61 -28.38 33.87
N THR A 38 16.14 -27.36 34.58
CA THR A 38 15.12 -27.48 35.61
C THR A 38 13.77 -27.76 34.94
N PRO A 39 12.84 -28.51 35.57
CA PRO A 39 11.50 -28.75 35.01
C PRO A 39 10.76 -27.45 34.65
N LYS A 40 10.99 -26.37 35.42
CA LYS A 40 10.47 -25.02 35.16
C LYS A 40 10.94 -24.46 33.82
N ASP A 41 12.20 -24.68 33.45
CA ASP A 41 12.77 -24.20 32.19
C ASP A 41 12.12 -24.90 30.99
N ARG A 42 11.81 -26.19 31.12
CA ARG A 42 11.12 -26.95 30.06
C ARG A 42 9.71 -26.43 29.80
N ILE A 43 8.99 -26.06 30.87
CA ILE A 43 7.65 -25.46 30.78
C ILE A 43 7.74 -24.05 30.17
N ALA A 44 8.73 -23.24 30.57
CA ALA A 44 8.95 -21.91 30.00
C ALA A 44 9.26 -21.97 28.50
N ILE A 45 10.09 -22.93 28.07
CA ILE A 45 10.39 -23.16 26.65
C ILE A 45 9.12 -23.60 25.89
N MET A 46 8.34 -24.51 26.46
CA MET A 46 7.07 -24.95 25.85
C MET A 46 6.09 -23.79 25.69
N PHE A 47 5.93 -22.94 26.71
CA PHE A 47 5.09 -21.75 26.64
C PHE A 47 5.60 -20.75 25.59
N LEU A 48 6.91 -20.51 25.54
CA LEU A 48 7.53 -19.64 24.52
C LEU A 48 7.23 -20.14 23.10
N THR A 49 7.32 -21.45 22.86
CA THR A 49 7.01 -22.02 21.53
C THR A 49 5.55 -21.81 21.13
N ILE A 50 4.62 -21.88 22.09
CA ILE A 50 3.19 -21.64 21.84
C ILE A 50 2.96 -20.16 21.51
N VAL A 51 3.59 -19.24 22.25
CA VAL A 51 3.47 -17.79 22.00
C VAL A 51 4.02 -17.43 20.62
N ILE A 52 5.18 -17.95 20.26
CA ILE A 52 5.79 -17.73 18.94
C ILE A 52 4.90 -18.31 17.84
N GLY A 53 4.35 -19.51 18.04
CA GLY A 53 3.41 -20.13 17.11
C GLY A 53 2.16 -19.28 16.88
N ALA A 54 1.57 -18.74 17.95
CA ALA A 54 0.41 -17.85 17.87
C ALA A 54 0.75 -16.54 17.13
N LEU A 55 1.94 -15.99 17.36
CA LEU A 55 2.42 -14.78 16.68
C LEU A 55 2.58 -15.03 15.17
N CYS A 56 3.15 -16.17 14.78
CA CYS A 56 3.27 -16.55 13.37
C CYS A 56 1.90 -16.66 12.69
N VAL A 57 0.90 -17.27 13.33
CA VAL A 57 -0.47 -17.34 12.80
C VAL A 57 -1.09 -15.95 12.65
N ALA A 58 -0.88 -15.05 13.63
CA ALA A 58 -1.36 -13.68 13.56
C ALA A 58 -0.76 -12.90 12.38
N VAL A 59 0.53 -13.13 12.07
CA VAL A 59 1.19 -12.51 10.91
C VAL A 59 0.60 -13.01 9.59
N ILE A 60 0.27 -14.30 9.48
CA ILE A 60 -0.36 -14.87 8.28
C ILE A 60 -1.76 -14.26 8.07
N ILE A 61 -2.54 -14.12 9.15
CA ILE A 61 -3.89 -13.52 9.06
C ILE A 61 -3.80 -12.05 8.63
N THR A 62 -2.94 -11.26 9.28
CA THR A 62 -2.78 -9.83 8.95
C THR A 62 -2.26 -9.60 7.54
N THR A 63 -1.36 -10.46 7.04
CA THR A 63 -0.89 -10.39 5.64
C THR A 63 -1.99 -10.75 4.64
N ALA A 64 -2.84 -11.74 4.93
CA ALA A 64 -4.00 -12.07 4.10
C ALA A 64 -5.02 -10.91 4.04
N TYR A 65 -5.35 -10.29 5.18
CA TYR A 65 -6.20 -9.10 5.20
C TYR A 65 -5.57 -7.92 4.46
N SER A 66 -4.26 -7.72 4.62
CA SER A 66 -3.52 -6.66 3.90
C SER A 66 -3.58 -6.87 2.38
N ALA A 67 -3.54 -8.12 1.91
CA ALA A 67 -3.69 -8.43 0.49
C ALA A 67 -5.10 -8.08 -0.03
N SER A 68 -6.15 -8.41 0.75
CA SER A 68 -7.53 -8.01 0.42
C SER A 68 -7.68 -6.49 0.36
N ILE A 69 -7.14 -5.77 1.33
CA ILE A 69 -7.18 -4.31 1.37
C ILE A 69 -6.46 -3.71 0.15
N LYS A 70 -5.29 -4.23 -0.22
CA LYS A 70 -4.57 -3.80 -1.43
C LYS A 70 -5.41 -4.01 -2.70
N TYR A 71 -6.13 -5.12 -2.79
CA TYR A 71 -7.04 -5.37 -3.91
C TYR A 71 -8.14 -4.31 -3.99
N HIS A 72 -8.80 -4.02 -2.87
CA HIS A 72 -9.83 -2.99 -2.81
C HIS A 72 -9.28 -1.60 -3.16
N ILE A 73 -8.10 -1.24 -2.65
CA ILE A 73 -7.43 0.03 -3.00
C ILE A 73 -7.21 0.13 -4.50
N ASN A 74 -6.64 -0.91 -5.13
CA ASN A 74 -6.41 -0.90 -6.57
C ASN A 74 -7.71 -0.82 -7.38
N ASN A 75 -8.78 -1.43 -6.89
CA ASN A 75 -10.09 -1.31 -7.53
C ASN A 75 -10.63 0.12 -7.46
N VAL A 76 -10.57 0.75 -6.28
CA VAL A 76 -11.00 2.15 -6.08
C VAL A 76 -10.14 3.12 -6.89
N ILE A 77 -8.84 2.87 -7.02
CA ILE A 77 -7.96 3.68 -7.88
C ILE A 77 -8.42 3.57 -9.34
N ARG A 78 -8.67 2.36 -9.83
CA ARG A 78 -9.15 2.13 -11.19
C ARG A 78 -10.49 2.83 -11.46
N GLU A 79 -11.43 2.75 -10.51
CA GLU A 79 -12.71 3.44 -10.62
C GLU A 79 -12.52 4.96 -10.70
N ASN A 80 -11.62 5.54 -9.90
CA ASN A 80 -11.29 6.97 -9.99
C ASN A 80 -10.65 7.35 -11.33
N GLU A 81 -9.76 6.52 -11.87
CA GLU A 81 -9.15 6.75 -13.18
C GLU A 81 -10.19 6.76 -14.29
N VAL A 82 -11.16 5.82 -14.25
CA VAL A 82 -12.28 5.79 -15.21
C VAL A 82 -13.13 7.06 -15.11
N ILE A 83 -13.53 7.46 -13.90
CA ILE A 83 -14.31 8.69 -13.69
C ILE A 83 -13.55 9.93 -14.20
N THR A 84 -12.24 9.99 -13.96
CA THR A 84 -11.41 11.10 -14.43
C THR A 84 -11.36 11.13 -15.95
N GLY A 85 -11.19 9.98 -16.61
CA GLY A 85 -11.24 9.88 -18.07
C GLY A 85 -12.60 10.29 -18.65
N GLU A 86 -13.70 9.96 -17.97
CA GLU A 86 -15.03 10.43 -18.35
C GLU A 86 -15.16 11.95 -18.25
N ILE A 87 -14.67 12.56 -17.16
CA ILE A 87 -14.64 14.02 -16.99
C ILE A 87 -13.81 14.69 -18.08
N GLU A 88 -12.65 14.15 -18.43
CA GLU A 88 -11.81 14.67 -19.50
C GLU A 88 -12.52 14.58 -20.85
N ASN A 89 -13.15 13.45 -21.15
CA ASN A 89 -13.91 13.27 -22.38
C ASN A 89 -15.09 14.25 -22.47
N LEU A 90 -15.86 14.40 -21.39
CA LEU A 90 -16.93 15.39 -21.28
C LEU A 90 -16.40 16.81 -21.46
N THR A 91 -15.24 17.14 -20.89
CA THR A 91 -14.57 18.44 -21.04
C THR A 91 -14.17 18.68 -22.50
N VAL A 92 -13.63 17.67 -23.19
CA VAL A 92 -13.30 17.77 -24.62
C VAL A 92 -14.57 17.97 -25.46
N GLN A 93 -15.65 17.26 -25.16
CA GLN A 93 -16.93 17.45 -25.84
C GLN A 93 -17.50 18.85 -25.60
N LEU A 94 -17.42 19.35 -24.37
CA LEU A 94 -17.81 20.71 -24.02
C LEU A 94 -16.99 21.74 -24.80
N ASN A 95 -15.68 21.60 -24.84
CA ASN A 95 -14.81 22.51 -25.60
C ASN A 95 -15.06 22.44 -27.10
N LYS A 96 -15.43 21.27 -27.64
CA LYS A 96 -15.86 21.13 -29.05
C LYS A 96 -17.20 21.83 -29.30
N ALA A 97 -18.16 21.71 -28.38
CA ALA A 97 -19.46 22.36 -28.48
C ALA A 97 -19.38 23.88 -28.26
N ASN A 98 -18.55 24.33 -27.32
CA ASN A 98 -18.25 25.73 -27.02
C ASN A 98 -17.17 26.32 -27.94
N ASN A 99 -16.68 25.56 -28.93
CA ASN A 99 -15.79 26.11 -29.92
C ASN A 99 -16.54 27.21 -30.66
N ILE A 100 -15.96 28.42 -30.73
CA ILE A 100 -16.61 29.61 -31.30
C ILE A 100 -17.16 29.30 -32.70
N GLN A 101 -16.41 28.52 -33.49
CA GLN A 101 -16.76 28.06 -34.82
C GLN A 101 -17.99 27.14 -34.84
N ALA A 102 -18.17 26.28 -33.83
CA ALA A 102 -19.35 25.43 -33.71
C ALA A 102 -20.59 26.25 -33.31
N ILE A 103 -20.40 27.23 -32.43
CA ILE A 103 -21.45 28.19 -32.05
C ILE A 103 -21.85 29.04 -33.25
N GLU A 104 -20.89 29.61 -33.98
CA GLU A 104 -21.10 30.39 -35.21
C GLU A 104 -21.79 29.58 -36.30
N TYR A 105 -21.38 28.33 -36.51
CA TYR A 105 -22.03 27.45 -37.47
C TYR A 105 -23.50 27.25 -37.11
N LYS A 106 -23.81 26.85 -35.87
CA LYS A 106 -25.18 26.63 -35.42
C LYS A 106 -26.03 27.92 -35.46
N ALA A 107 -25.43 29.02 -35.03
CA ALA A 107 -26.01 30.36 -35.08
C ALA A 107 -26.43 30.76 -36.50
N THR A 108 -25.54 30.57 -37.47
CA THR A 108 -25.75 31.01 -38.85
C THR A 108 -26.62 30.06 -39.66
N THR A 109 -26.48 28.74 -39.45
CA THR A 109 -27.22 27.74 -40.24
C THR A 109 -28.57 27.35 -39.64
N GLU A 110 -28.67 27.15 -38.32
CA GLU A 110 -29.91 26.68 -37.69
C GLU A 110 -30.78 27.84 -37.17
N LEU A 111 -30.15 28.87 -36.61
CA LEU A 111 -30.85 30.00 -35.98
C LEU A 111 -31.01 31.21 -36.92
N GLY A 112 -30.44 31.15 -38.13
CA GLY A 112 -30.53 32.21 -39.13
C GLY A 112 -29.87 33.53 -38.72
N MET A 113 -28.95 33.50 -37.75
CA MET A 113 -28.22 34.69 -37.32
C MET A 113 -27.18 35.07 -38.39
N VAL A 114 -26.99 36.37 -38.62
CA VAL A 114 -26.01 36.87 -39.58
C VAL A 114 -24.78 37.35 -38.82
N TYR A 115 -23.60 36.90 -39.24
CA TYR A 115 -22.34 37.38 -38.66
C TYR A 115 -22.10 38.83 -39.11
N PRO A 116 -21.89 39.78 -38.18
CA PRO A 116 -21.73 41.20 -38.51
C PRO A 116 -20.47 41.46 -39.33
N ASN A 117 -20.56 42.37 -40.29
CA ASN A 117 -19.43 42.82 -41.08
C ASN A 117 -18.62 43.86 -40.28
N PRO A 118 -17.28 43.94 -40.45
CA PRO A 118 -16.48 45.06 -39.96
C PRO A 118 -17.06 46.47 -40.21
N ASN A 119 -17.85 46.64 -41.27
CA ASN A 119 -18.50 47.92 -41.59
C ASN A 119 -19.76 48.22 -40.75
N ASP A 120 -20.29 47.25 -40.00
CA ASP A 120 -21.48 47.40 -39.16
C ASP A 120 -21.10 47.92 -37.75
N PHE A 121 -19.81 48.04 -37.43
CA PHE A 121 -19.34 48.56 -36.14
C PHE A 121 -19.35 50.09 -36.11
N ILE A 122 -20.13 50.66 -35.20
CA ILE A 122 -20.12 52.09 -34.89
C ILE A 122 -19.24 52.31 -33.65
N TYR A 123 -18.08 52.92 -33.85
CA TYR A 123 -17.18 53.28 -32.75
C TYR A 123 -17.60 54.63 -32.17
N ILE A 124 -17.93 54.65 -30.88
CA ILE A 124 -18.27 55.89 -30.17
C ILE A 124 -16.98 56.53 -29.68
N THR A 125 -16.59 57.66 -30.25
CA THR A 125 -15.48 58.50 -29.77
C THR A 125 -16.00 59.52 -28.74
N PRO A 126 -15.29 59.73 -27.61
CA PRO A 126 -15.74 60.66 -26.54
C PRO A 126 -15.88 62.13 -26.96
N GLU A 127 -15.33 62.48 -28.12
CA GLU A 127 -15.18 63.85 -28.60
C GLU A 127 -16.39 64.34 -29.41
N GLU A 128 -17.27 63.44 -29.85
CA GLU A 128 -18.51 63.79 -30.57
C GLU A 128 -19.69 63.76 -29.60
N LYS A 129 -19.97 64.90 -28.97
CA LYS A 129 -21.27 65.10 -28.32
C LYS A 129 -22.34 65.14 -29.41
N PRO A 130 -23.44 64.35 -29.30
CA PRO A 130 -24.51 64.40 -30.28
C PRO A 130 -25.07 65.83 -30.37
N VAL A 131 -25.12 66.36 -31.59
CA VAL A 131 -25.52 67.76 -31.89
C VAL A 131 -26.99 68.03 -31.49
N LYS A 132 -27.82 66.99 -31.40
CA LYS A 132 -29.20 67.05 -30.93
C LYS A 132 -29.47 65.91 -29.94
N ASP A 133 -30.25 66.23 -28.91
CA ASP A 133 -30.78 65.25 -27.97
C ASP A 133 -31.61 64.20 -28.73
N PHE A 134 -31.38 62.91 -28.43
CA PHE A 134 -32.00 61.78 -29.12
C PHE A 134 -33.53 61.86 -29.10
N ALA A 135 -34.09 62.38 -27.99
CA ALA A 135 -35.53 62.60 -27.85
C ALA A 135 -36.09 63.62 -28.86
N LEU A 136 -35.29 64.61 -29.28
CA LEU A 136 -35.69 65.60 -30.27
C LEU A 136 -35.68 65.02 -31.69
N LEU A 137 -34.70 64.16 -32.01
CA LEU A 137 -34.63 63.48 -33.30
C LEU A 137 -35.81 62.51 -33.51
N LEU A 138 -36.16 61.72 -32.49
CA LEU A 138 -37.32 60.82 -32.56
C LEU A 138 -38.64 61.58 -32.77
N LYS A 139 -38.77 62.77 -32.17
CA LYS A 139 -39.95 63.61 -32.34
C LYS A 139 -40.01 64.24 -33.75
N GLU A 140 -38.87 64.55 -34.35
CA GLU A 140 -38.83 65.13 -35.70
C GLU A 140 -39.19 64.08 -36.76
N GLU A 141 -38.70 62.85 -36.64
CA GLU A 141 -39.00 61.75 -37.56
C GLU A 141 -40.45 61.21 -37.42
N ALA A 142 -40.99 61.18 -36.19
CA ALA A 142 -42.33 60.65 -35.93
C ALA A 142 -43.48 61.60 -36.30
N TYR A 143 -43.20 62.89 -36.46
CA TYR A 143 -44.20 63.92 -36.78
C TYR A 143 -43.95 64.61 -38.14
N ASN A 144 -43.07 64.03 -38.98
CA ASN A 144 -42.95 64.33 -40.41
C ASN A 144 -43.85 63.41 -41.24
#